data_AF-A0A7Y2JLT4-F1
#
_entry.id   AF-A0A7Y2JLT4-F1
#
_cell.length_a   1.000
_cell.length_b   1.000
_cell.length_c   1.000
_cell.angle_alpha   90.00
_cell.angle_beta   90.00
_cell.angle_gamma   90.00
#
_symmetry.space_group_name_H-M   'P 1'
#
loop_
_entity.id
_entity.type
_entity.pdbx_description
1 polymer ?
#
loop_
_entity_poly.entity_id
_entity_poly.type
_entity_poly.pdbx_seq_one_letter_code
_entity_poly.pdbx_strand_id
1 'polypeptide(L)'
;DGGTRVLDTETDEILADLTLDRRPILSLALSPDGGRMAVGDGEGFVMTVTTDDWRIEDDYQVAGHGPVWALAFTLDGDSLVGGGIDDTAYIWPVRNELDAPIMATRTRGFLRDPGEMTNGERQFRRKCSICHSLTEDGVRRAGPTLAGLFGRPAGSVDGYVYSDTVAKLGIEWNAETIDKLFDLGPDHFIPGSKMPMQRIVKPEDRQDLIDYLRDNT
;
A
#
# COMPACT_ATOMS: atom_id res chain seq x y z
N ASP A 1 -12.73 21.19 8.57
CA ASP A 1 -13.93 20.38 8.24
C ASP A 1 -13.75 19.56 6.96
N GLY A 2 -12.59 19.67 6.29
CA GLY A 2 -12.32 18.95 5.05
C GLY A 2 -13.00 19.57 3.83
N GLY A 3 -13.57 20.78 3.93
CA GLY A 3 -14.14 21.47 2.78
C GLY A 3 -13.10 22.18 1.91
N THR A 4 -13.53 22.55 0.70
CA THR A 4 -12.72 23.33 -0.24
C THR A 4 -13.32 24.72 -0.34
N ARG A 5 -12.59 25.75 0.09
CA ARG A 5 -13.06 27.13 0.05
C ARG A 5 -11.99 28.04 -0.49
N VAL A 6 -12.43 29.12 -1.11
CA VAL A 6 -11.58 30.22 -1.56
C VAL A 6 -11.82 31.37 -0.60
N LEU A 7 -10.73 31.90 -0.04
CA LEU A 7 -10.78 33.02 0.89
C LEU A 7 -9.96 34.18 0.35
N ASP A 8 -10.45 35.38 0.60
CA ASP A 8 -9.63 36.58 0.52
C ASP A 8 -8.61 36.56 1.66
N THR A 9 -7.32 36.71 1.34
CA THR A 9 -6.24 36.61 2.33
C THR A 9 -6.08 37.84 3.21
N GLU A 10 -6.68 38.97 2.84
CA GLU A 10 -6.65 40.22 3.61
C GLU A 10 -7.85 40.34 4.55
N THR A 11 -9.03 39.89 4.10
CA THR A 11 -10.30 40.07 4.83
C THR A 11 -10.83 38.81 5.49
N ASP A 12 -10.28 37.63 5.18
CA ASP A 12 -10.81 36.31 5.52
C ASP A 12 -12.24 36.05 4.99
N GLU A 13 -12.72 36.85 4.03
CA GLU A 13 -14.03 36.67 3.40
C GLU A 13 -14.02 35.42 2.50
N ILE A 14 -15.08 34.61 2.58
CA ILE A 14 -15.25 33.46 1.70
C ILE A 14 -15.72 33.97 0.34
N LEU A 15 -14.83 33.90 -0.65
CA LEU A 15 -15.11 34.26 -2.04
C LEU A 15 -15.90 33.16 -2.76
N ALA A 16 -15.65 31.90 -2.40
CA ALA A 16 -16.38 30.74 -2.92
C ALA A 16 -16.32 29.54 -1.95
N ASP A 17 -17.39 28.74 -1.91
CA ASP A 17 -17.42 27.45 -1.24
C ASP A 17 -17.66 26.33 -2.27
N LEU A 18 -16.63 25.51 -2.46
CA LEU A 18 -16.56 24.40 -3.43
C LEU A 18 -16.65 23.05 -2.71
N THR A 19 -17.17 23.04 -1.48
CA THR A 19 -17.22 21.84 -0.66
C THR A 19 -18.26 20.87 -1.22
N LEU A 20 -17.79 19.65 -1.51
CA LEU A 20 -18.64 18.51 -1.86
C LEU A 20 -18.75 17.56 -0.67
N ASP A 21 -19.71 16.63 -0.72
CA ASP A 21 -19.98 15.73 0.41
C ASP A 21 -18.78 14.83 0.75
N ARG A 22 -17.99 14.48 -0.27
CA ARG A 22 -16.80 13.62 -0.19
C ARG A 22 -15.59 14.36 0.40
N ARG A 23 -15.10 13.81 1.50
CA ARG A 23 -14.05 14.37 2.35
C ARG A 23 -13.21 13.24 2.94
N PRO A 24 -11.93 13.44 3.26
CA PRO A 24 -11.20 14.71 3.22
C PRO A 24 -10.63 15.06 1.85
N ILE A 25 -10.34 16.34 1.63
CA ILE A 25 -9.46 16.80 0.54
C ILE A 25 -8.01 16.52 0.93
N LEU A 26 -7.25 15.94 0.01
CA LEU A 26 -5.89 15.46 0.27
C LEU A 26 -4.85 16.08 -0.64
N SER A 27 -5.26 16.61 -1.80
CA SER A 27 -4.36 17.27 -2.74
C SER A 27 -5.02 18.44 -3.47
N LEU A 28 -4.20 19.43 -3.81
CA LEU A 28 -4.57 20.61 -4.58
C LEU A 28 -3.44 20.93 -5.56
N ALA A 29 -3.78 21.34 -6.78
CA ALA A 29 -2.82 21.81 -7.78
C ALA A 29 -3.39 22.99 -8.56
N LEU A 30 -2.57 24.00 -8.86
CA LEU A 30 -2.93 25.11 -9.74
C LEU A 30 -2.31 24.84 -11.12
N SER A 31 -3.02 25.18 -12.19
CA SER A 31 -2.48 25.11 -13.55
C SER A 31 -1.36 26.15 -13.74
N PRO A 32 -0.42 25.94 -14.68
CA PRO A 32 0.69 26.87 -14.90
C PRO A 32 0.25 28.28 -15.30
N ASP A 33 -0.88 28.41 -16.01
CA ASP A 33 -1.49 29.69 -16.38
C ASP A 33 -2.34 30.32 -15.27
N GLY A 34 -2.51 29.61 -14.14
CA GLY A 34 -3.34 30.03 -13.01
C GLY A 34 -4.85 29.97 -13.27
N GLY A 35 -5.29 29.56 -14.46
CA GLY A 35 -6.70 29.58 -14.87
C GLY A 35 -7.54 28.42 -14.32
N ARG A 36 -6.89 27.38 -13.78
CA ARG A 36 -7.55 26.20 -13.23
C ARG A 36 -6.92 25.74 -11.93
N MET A 37 -7.73 25.11 -11.11
CA MET A 37 -7.31 24.36 -9.93
C MET A 37 -7.86 22.93 -10.03
N ALA A 38 -7.06 21.96 -9.63
CA ALA A 38 -7.48 20.57 -9.45
C ALA A 38 -7.46 20.23 -7.96
N VAL A 39 -8.45 19.46 -7.53
CA VAL A 39 -8.68 19.09 -6.13
C VAL A 39 -8.88 17.58 -6.06
N GLY A 40 -8.03 16.88 -5.31
CA GLY A 40 -8.09 15.44 -5.12
C GLY A 40 -8.52 15.07 -3.71
N ASP A 41 -9.39 14.08 -3.58
CA ASP A 41 -9.96 13.67 -2.30
C ASP A 41 -9.67 12.22 -1.91
N GLY A 42 -10.13 11.88 -0.69
CA GLY A 42 -9.98 10.57 -0.09
C GLY A 42 -10.80 9.45 -0.72
N GLU A 43 -11.80 9.78 -1.53
CA GLU A 43 -12.68 8.81 -2.18
C GLU A 43 -12.23 8.49 -3.62
N GLY A 44 -11.17 9.15 -4.10
CA GLY A 44 -10.56 8.83 -5.39
C GLY A 44 -11.05 9.72 -6.54
N PHE A 45 -11.67 10.85 -6.22
CA PHE A 45 -12.14 11.81 -7.22
C PHE A 45 -11.15 12.96 -7.41
N VAL A 46 -11.21 13.53 -8.61
CA VAL A 46 -10.58 14.79 -8.95
C VAL A 46 -11.65 15.75 -9.46
N MET A 47 -11.74 16.90 -8.80
CA MET A 47 -12.55 18.02 -9.22
C MET A 47 -11.66 19.09 -9.87
N THR A 48 -12.02 19.58 -11.05
CA THR A 48 -11.38 20.72 -11.71
C THR A 48 -12.25 21.97 -11.54
N VAL A 49 -11.60 23.11 -11.31
CA VAL A 49 -12.25 24.38 -10.97
C VAL A 49 -11.63 25.50 -11.78
N THR A 50 -12.43 26.37 -12.38
CA THR A 50 -11.97 27.63 -12.98
C THR A 50 -11.71 28.68 -11.91
N THR A 51 -10.63 29.45 -12.05
CA THR A 51 -10.20 30.40 -11.01
C THR A 51 -10.69 31.84 -11.24
N ASP A 52 -11.26 32.14 -12.40
CA ASP A 52 -11.83 33.45 -12.73
C ASP A 52 -13.19 33.67 -12.06
N ASP A 53 -14.02 32.62 -12.00
CA ASP A 53 -15.36 32.66 -11.41
C ASP A 53 -15.60 31.61 -10.30
N TRP A 54 -14.58 30.82 -9.95
CA TRP A 54 -14.65 29.75 -8.95
C TRP A 54 -15.77 28.75 -9.24
N ARG A 55 -15.83 28.24 -10.47
CA ARG A 55 -16.83 27.25 -10.90
C ARG A 55 -16.20 25.88 -11.07
N ILE A 56 -16.90 24.85 -10.59
CA ILE A 56 -16.54 23.46 -10.87
C ILE A 56 -16.77 23.18 -12.36
N GLU A 57 -15.72 22.80 -13.07
CA GLU A 57 -15.78 22.40 -14.48
C GLU A 57 -16.13 20.92 -14.61
N ASP A 58 -15.32 20.07 -13.99
CA ASP A 58 -15.46 18.61 -14.07
C ASP A 58 -15.26 17.97 -12.70
N ASP A 59 -15.82 16.78 -12.55
CA ASP A 59 -15.75 15.97 -11.34
C ASP A 59 -15.83 14.49 -11.72
N TYR A 60 -14.67 13.83 -11.71
CA TYR A 60 -14.56 12.46 -12.19
C TYR A 60 -13.74 11.59 -11.24
N GLN A 61 -14.12 10.31 -11.20
CA GLN A 61 -13.43 9.31 -10.41
C GLN A 61 -12.17 8.86 -11.16
N VAL A 62 -11.01 9.14 -10.58
CA VAL A 62 -9.71 8.74 -11.15
C VAL A 62 -9.14 7.50 -10.49
N ALA A 63 -9.63 7.13 -9.30
CA ALA A 63 -9.21 5.92 -8.58
C ALA A 63 -10.42 5.04 -8.23
N GLY A 64 -10.32 3.75 -8.56
CA GLY A 64 -11.35 2.76 -8.24
C GLY A 64 -11.50 2.50 -6.74
N HIS A 65 -10.42 2.68 -5.98
CA HIS A 65 -10.46 2.73 -4.52
C HIS A 65 -9.33 3.56 -3.94
N GLY A 66 -9.62 4.24 -2.83
CA GLY A 66 -8.64 4.96 -2.06
C GLY A 66 -8.30 6.35 -2.60
N PRO A 67 -7.40 7.06 -1.89
CA PRO A 67 -7.23 8.50 -2.01
C PRO A 67 -6.36 8.94 -3.19
N VAL A 68 -6.59 10.17 -3.66
CA VAL A 68 -5.66 10.94 -4.50
C VAL A 68 -4.75 11.79 -3.60
N TRP A 69 -3.56 11.28 -3.28
CA TRP A 69 -2.62 11.94 -2.36
C TRP A 69 -1.78 13.04 -2.98
N ALA A 70 -1.55 12.98 -4.29
CA ALA A 70 -0.75 13.95 -5.01
C ALA A 70 -1.39 14.27 -6.35
N LEU A 71 -1.37 15.55 -6.70
CA LEU A 71 -1.80 16.08 -7.99
C LEU A 71 -0.82 17.15 -8.46
N ALA A 72 -0.59 17.20 -9.76
CA ALA A 72 0.13 18.29 -10.41
C ALA A 72 -0.37 18.44 -11.85
N PHE A 73 -0.44 19.67 -12.36
CA PHE A 73 -0.60 19.88 -13.79
C PHE A 73 0.72 19.64 -14.52
N THR A 74 0.65 19.17 -15.76
CA THR A 74 1.77 19.24 -16.70
C THR A 74 2.10 20.70 -17.04
N LEU A 75 3.32 20.95 -17.52
CA LEU A 75 3.78 22.33 -17.80
C LEU A 75 2.98 23.03 -18.90
N ASP A 76 2.37 22.28 -19.80
CA ASP A 76 1.44 22.77 -20.83
C ASP A 76 0.02 23.01 -20.29
N GLY A 77 -0.30 22.52 -19.09
CA GLY A 77 -1.63 22.61 -18.48
C GLY A 77 -2.67 21.64 -19.05
N ASP A 78 -2.29 20.80 -20.01
CA ASP A 78 -3.24 19.95 -20.75
C ASP A 78 -3.57 18.65 -20.00
N SER A 79 -2.74 18.25 -19.03
CA SER A 79 -2.90 17.01 -18.28
C SER A 79 -2.64 17.19 -16.78
N LEU A 80 -3.21 16.27 -16.00
CA LEU A 80 -2.95 16.09 -14.58
C LEU A 80 -2.14 14.81 -14.36
N VAL A 81 -1.11 14.92 -13.53
CA VAL A 81 -0.37 13.78 -13.00
C VAL A 81 -0.85 13.52 -11.58
N GLY A 82 -1.29 12.29 -11.30
CA GLY A 82 -1.78 11.89 -9.99
C GLY A 82 -1.02 10.72 -9.38
N GLY A 83 -0.92 10.76 -8.06
CA GLY A 83 -0.32 9.70 -7.23
C GLY A 83 -1.26 9.29 -6.11
N GLY A 84 -1.27 8.00 -5.81
CA GLY A 84 -2.20 7.35 -4.89
C GLY A 84 -1.60 6.04 -4.39
N ILE A 85 -2.44 5.03 -4.19
CA ILE A 85 -1.99 3.77 -3.57
C ILE A 85 -1.17 2.85 -4.47
N ASP A 86 -1.17 3.12 -5.78
CA ASP A 86 -0.39 2.33 -6.71
C ASP A 86 1.10 2.69 -6.69
N ASP A 87 1.91 1.74 -7.15
CA ASP A 87 3.35 1.87 -7.39
C ASP A 87 3.68 2.67 -8.67
N THR A 88 2.66 3.25 -9.30
CA THR A 88 2.74 3.97 -10.57
C THR A 88 2.02 5.31 -10.44
N ALA A 89 2.58 6.36 -11.06
CA ALA A 89 1.90 7.63 -11.24
C ALA A 89 1.06 7.59 -12.52
N TYR A 90 -0.09 8.25 -12.50
CA TYR A 90 -1.06 8.24 -13.58
C TYR A 90 -1.14 9.62 -14.21
N ILE A 91 -1.47 9.67 -15.48
CA ILE A 91 -1.65 10.92 -16.22
C ILE A 91 -3.01 10.90 -16.92
N TRP A 92 -3.79 11.97 -16.72
CA TRP A 92 -5.10 12.15 -17.34
C TRP A 92 -5.16 13.48 -18.07
N PRO A 93 -5.73 13.52 -19.29
CA PRO A 93 -6.06 14.77 -19.93
C PRO A 93 -7.09 15.57 -19.11
N VAL A 94 -6.92 16.89 -19.01
CA VAL A 94 -7.83 17.76 -18.23
C VAL A 94 -9.22 17.87 -18.86
N ARG A 95 -9.39 17.57 -20.16
CA ARG A 95 -10.64 17.82 -20.92
C ARG A 95 -11.20 16.61 -21.68
N ASN A 96 -10.90 15.37 -21.29
CA ASN A 96 -11.44 14.23 -22.01
C ASN A 96 -11.61 12.99 -21.13
N GLU A 97 -12.86 12.69 -20.75
CA GLU A 97 -13.23 11.60 -19.85
C GLU A 97 -13.22 10.20 -20.49
N LEU A 98 -13.04 10.06 -21.81
CA LEU A 98 -13.53 8.85 -22.47
C LEU A 98 -12.62 7.61 -22.43
N ASP A 99 -11.34 7.68 -22.05
CA ASP A 99 -10.46 6.49 -22.00
C ASP A 99 -9.27 6.59 -21.03
N ALA A 100 -9.33 7.49 -20.04
CA ALA A 100 -8.18 7.74 -19.18
C ALA A 100 -8.01 6.61 -18.14
N PRO A 101 -6.77 6.18 -17.82
CA PRO A 101 -6.53 5.01 -16.99
C PRO A 101 -7.01 5.23 -15.55
N ILE A 102 -7.81 4.31 -15.01
CA ILE A 102 -8.23 4.36 -13.61
C ILE A 102 -7.12 3.83 -12.71
N MET A 103 -6.76 4.60 -11.70
CA MET A 103 -5.88 4.20 -10.61
C MET A 103 -6.51 3.15 -9.73
N ALA A 104 -5.68 2.35 -9.05
CA ALA A 104 -6.12 1.45 -8.01
C ALA A 104 -7.26 0.54 -8.51
N THR A 105 -7.05 -0.15 -9.63
CA THR A 105 -8.01 -1.14 -10.13
C THR A 105 -7.86 -2.50 -9.45
N ARG A 106 -6.80 -2.68 -8.66
CA ARG A 106 -6.50 -3.93 -7.93
C ARG A 106 -6.38 -3.65 -6.44
N THR A 107 -7.14 -4.37 -5.62
CA THR A 107 -7.01 -4.31 -4.17
C THR A 107 -5.61 -4.76 -3.76
N ARG A 108 -4.81 -3.83 -3.20
CA ARG A 108 -3.49 -4.16 -2.66
C ARG A 108 -3.67 -5.12 -1.49
N GLY A 109 -2.80 -6.13 -1.37
CA GLY A 109 -2.98 -7.21 -0.40
C GLY A 109 -3.02 -6.78 1.09
N PHE A 110 -2.52 -5.59 1.41
CA PHE A 110 -2.60 -5.01 2.76
C PHE A 110 -3.91 -4.25 3.04
N LEU A 111 -4.75 -4.00 2.03
CA LEU A 111 -6.08 -3.39 2.17
C LEU A 111 -7.22 -4.41 2.18
N ARG A 112 -6.94 -5.69 2.00
CA ARG A 112 -7.98 -6.73 2.04
C ARG A 112 -8.59 -6.79 3.44
N ASP A 113 -9.92 -6.91 3.50
CA ASP A 113 -10.68 -6.87 4.75
C ASP A 113 -10.19 -7.98 5.72
N PRO A 114 -9.74 -7.65 6.95
CA PRO A 114 -9.39 -8.64 7.96
C PRO A 114 -10.50 -9.66 8.26
N GLY A 115 -11.77 -9.31 8.06
CA GLY A 115 -12.93 -10.19 8.23
C GLY A 115 -13.02 -11.28 7.16
N GLU A 116 -12.42 -11.08 5.99
CA GLU A 116 -12.34 -12.07 4.91
C GLU A 116 -11.13 -13.01 5.02
N MET A 117 -10.26 -12.78 6.02
CA MET A 117 -9.04 -13.55 6.23
C MET A 117 -9.19 -14.52 7.40
N THR A 118 -8.57 -15.69 7.31
CA THR A 118 -8.36 -16.53 8.49
C THR A 118 -7.37 -15.84 9.44
N ASN A 119 -7.33 -16.28 10.70
CA ASN A 119 -6.37 -15.70 11.64
C ASN A 119 -4.91 -15.92 11.20
N GLY A 120 -4.59 -17.12 10.71
CA GLY A 120 -3.27 -17.45 10.18
C GLY A 120 -2.87 -16.57 8.99
N GLU A 121 -3.79 -16.32 8.04
CA GLU A 121 -3.53 -15.40 6.93
C GLU A 121 -3.24 -13.99 7.46
N ARG A 122 -4.00 -13.50 8.44
CA ARG A 122 -3.74 -12.17 9.04
C ARG A 122 -2.36 -12.08 9.69
N GLN A 123 -1.94 -13.13 10.41
CA GLN A 123 -0.60 -13.16 11.01
C GLN A 123 0.47 -13.10 9.91
N PHE A 124 0.35 -13.91 8.85
CA PHE A 124 1.29 -13.89 7.72
C PHE A 124 1.34 -12.52 7.05
N ARG A 125 0.18 -11.92 6.75
CA ARG A 125 0.09 -10.60 6.09
C ARG A 125 0.80 -9.52 6.90
N ARG A 126 0.59 -9.48 8.21
CA ARG A 126 1.15 -8.44 9.10
C ARG A 126 2.64 -8.60 9.37
N LYS A 127 3.13 -9.84 9.43
CA LYS A 127 4.48 -10.15 9.95
C LYS A 127 5.45 -10.55 8.85
N CYS A 128 4.97 -11.25 7.83
CA CYS A 128 5.82 -11.96 6.87
C CYS A 128 5.71 -11.41 5.45
N SER A 129 4.52 -10.97 5.02
CA SER A 129 4.22 -10.77 3.58
C SER A 129 5.07 -9.71 2.86
N ILE A 130 5.60 -8.74 3.61
CA ILE A 130 6.52 -7.71 3.10
C ILE A 130 7.86 -8.34 2.70
N CYS A 131 8.36 -9.27 3.51
CA CYS A 131 9.68 -9.86 3.33
C CYS A 131 9.64 -11.20 2.57
N HIS A 132 8.51 -11.92 2.59
CA HIS A 132 8.43 -13.29 2.14
C HIS A 132 7.27 -13.51 1.17
N SER A 133 7.53 -14.20 0.05
CA SER A 133 6.50 -14.79 -0.80
C SER A 133 6.13 -16.19 -0.29
N LEU A 134 4.91 -16.62 -0.59
CA LEU A 134 4.46 -17.99 -0.37
C LEU A 134 4.81 -18.92 -1.55
N THR A 135 5.16 -18.35 -2.70
CA THR A 135 5.42 -19.05 -3.96
C THR A 135 6.81 -18.72 -4.50
N GLU A 136 7.28 -19.49 -5.47
CA GLU A 136 8.56 -19.25 -6.17
C GLU A 136 8.46 -18.13 -7.23
N ASP A 137 7.71 -17.06 -6.94
CA ASP A 137 7.35 -16.00 -7.90
C ASP A 137 8.56 -15.20 -8.44
N GLY A 138 9.79 -15.52 -8.03
CA GLY A 138 11.02 -14.87 -8.49
C GLY A 138 11.14 -13.41 -8.09
N VAL A 139 10.16 -12.89 -7.34
CA VAL A 139 10.15 -11.50 -6.87
C VAL A 139 11.15 -11.41 -5.73
N ARG A 140 12.21 -10.63 -5.94
CA ARG A 140 13.19 -10.35 -4.89
C ARG A 140 12.51 -9.60 -3.77
N ARG A 141 12.41 -10.24 -2.60
CA ARG A 141 11.97 -9.62 -1.35
C ARG A 141 13.14 -9.57 -0.36
N ALA A 142 12.93 -8.90 0.77
CA ALA A 142 13.94 -8.79 1.81
C ALA A 142 14.29 -10.13 2.48
N GLY A 143 13.42 -11.13 2.38
CA GLY A 143 13.59 -12.51 2.85
C GLY A 143 13.48 -13.54 1.70
N PRO A 144 13.90 -14.79 1.94
CA PRO A 144 13.72 -15.88 0.96
C PRO A 144 12.25 -16.25 0.77
N THR A 145 11.91 -16.91 -0.34
CA THR A 145 10.57 -17.50 -0.51
C THR A 145 10.29 -18.56 0.56
N LEU A 146 9.03 -18.66 0.97
CA LEU A 146 8.55 -19.73 1.85
C LEU A 146 8.04 -20.94 1.07
N ALA A 147 8.04 -20.95 -0.26
CA ALA A 147 7.59 -22.10 -1.04
C ALA A 147 8.29 -23.41 -0.61
N GLY A 148 7.51 -24.47 -0.37
CA GLY A 148 7.99 -25.73 0.18
C GLY A 148 8.63 -25.59 1.56
N LEU A 149 8.05 -24.78 2.47
CA LEU A 149 8.67 -24.47 3.76
C LEU A 149 8.86 -25.73 4.62
N PHE A 150 7.83 -26.56 4.75
CA PHE A 150 7.82 -27.67 5.69
C PHE A 150 8.73 -28.82 5.23
N GLY A 151 9.65 -29.24 6.10
CA GLY A 151 10.69 -30.23 5.83
C GLY A 151 11.94 -29.66 5.16
N ARG A 152 11.95 -28.38 4.78
CA ARG A 152 13.09 -27.76 4.12
C ARG A 152 14.19 -27.41 5.12
N PRO A 153 15.46 -27.73 4.84
CA PRO A 153 16.58 -27.28 5.66
C PRO A 153 16.65 -25.75 5.74
N ALA A 154 17.00 -25.21 6.91
CA ALA A 154 17.24 -23.78 7.05
C ALA A 154 18.44 -23.34 6.18
N GLY A 155 18.30 -22.18 5.52
CA GLY A 155 19.38 -21.62 4.71
C GLY A 155 19.59 -22.26 3.34
N SER A 156 18.60 -23.00 2.82
CA SER A 156 18.77 -23.82 1.61
C SER A 156 18.04 -23.32 0.35
N VAL A 157 17.51 -22.09 0.33
CA VAL A 157 16.87 -21.56 -0.89
C VAL A 157 17.93 -21.11 -1.87
N ASP A 158 17.89 -21.69 -3.08
CA ASP A 158 18.82 -21.37 -4.15
C ASP A 158 18.74 -19.89 -4.56
N GLY A 159 19.91 -19.28 -4.78
CA GLY A 159 20.03 -17.88 -5.19
C GLY A 159 19.78 -16.85 -4.08
N TYR A 160 19.44 -17.26 -2.85
CA TYR A 160 19.31 -16.36 -1.71
C TYR A 160 20.59 -16.33 -0.85
N VAL A 161 21.05 -15.13 -0.49
CA VAL A 161 22.27 -14.95 0.31
C VAL A 161 21.92 -14.91 1.80
N TYR A 162 22.16 -16.03 2.48
CA TYR A 162 21.95 -16.16 3.92
C TYR A 162 23.10 -15.58 4.74
N SER A 163 22.86 -15.33 6.03
CA SER A 163 23.95 -15.15 6.99
C SER A 163 24.60 -16.50 7.29
N ASP A 164 25.89 -16.48 7.67
CA ASP A 164 26.64 -17.68 8.02
C ASP A 164 25.95 -18.51 9.12
N THR A 165 25.28 -17.85 10.07
CA THR A 165 24.50 -18.54 11.12
C THR A 165 23.37 -19.36 10.52
N VAL A 166 22.54 -18.76 9.66
CA VAL A 166 21.35 -19.43 9.10
C VAL A 166 21.78 -20.56 8.17
N ALA A 167 22.84 -20.37 7.38
CA ALA A 167 23.36 -21.38 6.47
C ALA A 167 23.93 -22.62 7.18
N LYS A 168 24.38 -22.48 8.43
CA LYS A 168 24.97 -23.55 9.24
C LYS A 168 24.07 -24.03 10.38
N LEU A 169 22.83 -23.55 10.43
CA LEU A 169 21.93 -23.76 11.57
C LEU A 169 21.59 -25.24 11.78
N GLY A 170 21.52 -26.02 10.69
CA GLY A 170 21.32 -27.48 10.75
C GLY A 170 19.94 -27.92 11.24
N ILE A 171 18.93 -27.04 11.19
CA ILE A 171 17.53 -27.38 11.49
C ILE A 171 16.72 -27.53 10.20
N GLU A 172 15.61 -28.24 10.29
CA GLU A 172 14.57 -28.28 9.27
C GLU A 172 13.38 -27.46 9.73
N TRP A 173 12.74 -26.74 8.81
CA TRP A 173 11.52 -26.00 9.11
C TRP A 173 10.35 -26.97 9.25
N ASN A 174 9.80 -27.01 10.47
CA ASN A 174 8.61 -27.76 10.83
C ASN A 174 7.79 -26.96 11.86
N ALA A 175 6.63 -27.47 12.26
CA ALA A 175 5.74 -26.80 13.21
C ALA A 175 6.46 -26.36 14.50
N GLU A 176 7.31 -27.22 15.07
CA GLU A 176 8.02 -26.95 16.32
C GLU A 176 9.07 -25.84 16.16
N THR A 177 9.87 -25.89 15.09
CA THR A 177 10.89 -24.86 14.84
C THR A 177 10.29 -23.50 14.48
N ILE A 178 9.16 -23.48 13.77
CA ILE A 178 8.44 -22.24 13.44
C ILE A 178 7.77 -21.68 14.70
N ASP A 179 7.17 -22.51 15.55
CA ASP A 179 6.62 -22.09 16.84
C ASP A 179 7.71 -21.45 17.71
N LYS A 180 8.85 -22.13 17.88
CA LYS A 180 10.02 -21.62 18.62
C LYS A 180 10.54 -20.31 18.07
N LEU A 181 10.60 -20.16 16.73
CA LEU A 181 11.04 -18.94 16.07
C LEU A 181 10.20 -17.73 16.50
N PHE A 182 8.87 -17.88 16.59
CA PHE A 182 7.97 -16.78 16.92
C PHE A 182 7.64 -16.66 18.42
N ASP A 183 7.83 -17.72 19.20
CA ASP A 183 7.70 -17.67 20.65
C ASP A 183 8.91 -16.97 21.28
N LEU A 184 10.13 -17.40 20.93
CA LEU A 184 11.37 -16.82 21.44
C LEU A 184 11.73 -15.54 20.67
N GLY A 185 11.51 -15.54 19.37
CA GLY A 185 11.93 -14.48 18.46
C GLY A 185 13.17 -14.83 17.62
N PRO A 186 13.31 -14.29 16.40
CA PRO A 186 14.43 -14.60 15.51
C PRO A 186 15.81 -14.38 16.12
N ASP A 187 16.01 -13.27 16.84
CA ASP A 187 17.32 -12.93 17.44
C ASP A 187 17.73 -13.89 18.57
N HIS A 188 16.75 -14.51 19.23
CA HIS A 188 17.00 -15.45 20.32
C HIS A 188 17.07 -16.90 19.83
N PHE A 189 16.21 -17.27 18.90
CA PHE A 189 16.19 -18.62 18.33
C PHE A 189 17.33 -18.83 17.33
N ILE A 190 17.68 -17.80 16.55
CA ILE A 190 18.75 -17.83 15.54
C ILE A 190 19.61 -16.55 15.67
N PRO A 191 20.49 -16.46 16.69
CA PRO A 191 21.31 -15.28 16.92
C PRO A 191 22.17 -14.90 15.71
N GLY A 192 22.03 -13.65 15.24
CA GLY A 192 22.72 -13.17 14.02
C GLY A 192 21.97 -13.46 12.72
N SER A 193 20.72 -13.92 12.79
CA SER A 193 19.78 -13.81 11.67
C SER A 193 19.54 -12.34 11.33
N LYS A 194 19.24 -12.05 10.06
CA LYS A 194 18.82 -10.72 9.58
C LYS A 194 17.30 -10.54 9.58
N MET A 195 16.56 -11.58 9.98
CA MET A 195 15.10 -11.49 10.10
C MET A 195 14.75 -10.52 11.24
N PRO A 196 13.94 -9.48 11.00
CA PRO A 196 13.56 -8.54 12.05
C PRO A 196 12.92 -9.24 13.25
N MET A 197 13.18 -8.70 14.45
CA MET A 197 12.67 -9.24 15.70
C MET A 197 11.13 -9.17 15.74
N GLN A 198 10.48 -10.32 15.59
CA GLN A 198 9.03 -10.45 15.60
C GLN A 198 8.60 -11.60 16.51
N ARG A 199 7.70 -11.33 17.47
CA ARG A 199 7.07 -12.35 18.32
C ARG A 199 5.57 -12.45 18.07
N ILE A 200 5.02 -13.61 18.39
CA ILE A 200 3.59 -13.86 18.45
C ILE A 200 3.31 -14.49 19.81
N VAL A 201 2.81 -13.68 20.74
CA VAL A 201 2.71 -14.04 22.16
C VAL A 201 1.62 -15.08 22.40
N LYS A 202 0.51 -15.00 21.67
CA LYS A 202 -0.61 -15.95 21.82
C LYS A 202 -0.26 -17.26 21.11
N PRO A 203 -0.27 -18.41 21.81
CA PRO A 203 -0.01 -19.71 21.18
C PRO A 203 -0.98 -20.03 20.05
N GLU A 204 -2.25 -19.64 20.17
CA GLU A 204 -3.28 -19.87 19.16
C GLU A 204 -2.96 -19.11 17.86
N ASP A 205 -2.52 -17.85 17.97
CA ASP A 205 -2.10 -17.06 16.81
C ASP A 205 -0.89 -17.67 16.09
N ARG A 206 0.03 -18.30 16.84
CA ARG A 206 1.17 -19.02 16.25
C ARG A 206 0.73 -20.28 15.54
N GLN A 207 -0.14 -21.06 16.18
CA GLN A 207 -0.66 -22.29 15.60
C GLN A 207 -1.42 -21.99 14.30
N ASP A 208 -2.29 -20.98 14.30
CA ASP A 208 -3.02 -20.55 13.11
C ASP A 208 -2.07 -20.10 11.98
N LEU A 209 -0.98 -19.38 12.31
CA LEU A 209 0.04 -19.02 11.32
C LEU A 209 0.74 -20.27 10.76
N ILE A 210 1.11 -21.22 11.61
CA ILE A 210 1.79 -22.46 11.21
C ILE A 210 0.90 -23.27 10.28
N ASP A 211 -0.39 -23.40 10.60
CA ASP A 211 -1.34 -24.14 9.77
C ASP A 211 -1.58 -23.42 8.44
N TYR A 212 -1.72 -22.09 8.45
CA TYR A 212 -1.80 -21.30 7.22
C TYR A 212 -0.57 -21.48 6.33
N LEU A 213 0.65 -21.42 6.89
CA LEU A 213 1.88 -21.65 6.12
C LEU A 213 1.92 -23.08 5.56
N ARG A 214 1.45 -24.07 6.32
CA ARG A 214 1.43 -25.47 5.85
C ARG A 214 0.54 -25.65 4.63
N ASP A 215 -0.60 -24.96 4.60
CA ASP A 215 -1.58 -25.09 3.53
C ASP A 215 -1.25 -24.23 2.31
N ASN A 216 -0.38 -23.22 2.45
CA ASN A 216 -0.15 -22.20 1.42
C ASN A 216 1.31 -22.06 0.96
N THR A 217 2.22 -22.94 1.40
CA THR A 217 3.62 -22.95 0.94
C THR A 217 3.98 -24.18 0.16
#